data_AF-A0A328TKQ7-F1
#
_entry.id   AF-A0A328TKQ7-F1
#
_cell.length_a   1.000
_cell.length_b   1.000
_cell.length_c   1.000
_cell.angle_alpha   90.00
_cell.angle_beta   90.00
_cell.angle_gamma   90.00
#
_symmetry.space_group_name_H-M   'P 1'
#
loop_
_entity.id
_entity.type
_entity.pdbx_description
1 polymer ?
#
loop_
_entity_poly.entity_id
_entity_poly.type
_entity_poly.pdbx_seq_one_letter_code
_entity_poly.pdbx_strand_id
1 'polypeptide(L)'
;FWQAFYPPNGWRCRCGVIALSASDVRARGLKVVNSGSAMGWELKLVSEKTGEMQNVATFNTGTTKVATDVGWSYAPGAAYRPDLARYQGTLQPLAQQELRG
;
A
#
# COMPACT_ATOMS: atom_id res chain seq x y z
N PHE A 1 3.17 0.24 -5.73
CA PHE A 1 2.94 -0.99 -4.95
C PHE A 1 2.14 -0.72 -3.68
N TRP A 2 2.71 -0.05 -2.67
CA TRP A 2 2.07 0.15 -1.36
C TRP A 2 0.74 0.90 -1.36
N GLN A 3 0.39 1.64 -2.41
CA GLN A 3 -0.92 2.29 -2.53
C GLN A 3 -2.08 1.30 -2.75
N ALA A 4 -1.79 0.08 -3.22
CA ALA A 4 -2.81 -0.91 -3.56
C ALA A 4 -2.57 -2.30 -2.95
N PHE A 5 -1.32 -2.64 -2.60
CA PHE A 5 -0.95 -3.93 -1.99
C PHE A 5 -0.62 -3.80 -0.49
N TYR A 6 -1.21 -2.81 0.19
CA TYR A 6 -1.05 -2.68 1.64
C TYR A 6 -1.98 -3.67 2.35
N PRO A 7 -1.46 -4.56 3.21
CA PRO A 7 -2.30 -5.52 3.91
C PRO A 7 -3.43 -4.88 4.71
N PRO A 8 -4.58 -5.56 4.82
CA PRO A 8 -4.93 -6.82 4.16
C PRO A 8 -5.16 -6.71 2.64
N ASN A 9 -4.64 -7.68 1.86
CA ASN A 9 -4.79 -7.74 0.39
C ASN A 9 -5.87 -8.74 -0.07
N GLY A 10 -6.66 -9.26 0.86
CA GLY A 10 -7.67 -10.27 0.60
C GLY A 10 -8.20 -10.95 1.85
N TRP A 11 -9.20 -11.83 1.65
CA TRP A 11 -9.85 -12.52 2.76
C TRP A 11 -8.85 -13.37 3.55
N ARG A 12 -8.79 -13.17 4.87
CA ARG A 12 -7.85 -13.84 5.80
C ARG A 12 -6.37 -13.65 5.45
N CYS A 13 -6.00 -12.60 4.70
CA CYS A 13 -4.60 -12.21 4.53
C CYS A 13 -4.00 -11.85 5.90
N ARG A 14 -2.88 -12.48 6.29
CA ARG A 14 -2.15 -12.24 7.55
C ARG A 14 -0.83 -11.50 7.36
N CYS A 15 -0.60 -10.96 6.16
CA CYS A 15 0.60 -10.19 5.87
C CYS A 15 0.63 -8.91 6.72
N GLY A 16 1.84 -8.47 7.10
CA GLY A 16 2.06 -7.22 7.81
C GLY A 16 3.10 -6.36 7.09
N VAL A 17 3.15 -5.08 7.45
CA VAL A 17 4.14 -4.12 6.93
C VAL A 17 5.01 -3.66 8.08
N ILE A 18 6.32 -3.61 7.83
CA ILE A 18 7.31 -3.05 8.75
C ILE A 18 7.98 -1.90 8.01
N ALA A 19 7.92 -0.71 8.60
CA ALA A 19 8.65 0.45 8.10
C ALA A 19 10.16 0.27 8.37
N LEU A 20 10.99 0.53 7.37
CA LEU A 20 12.45 0.45 7.47
C LEU A 20 13.05 1.83 7.27
N SER A 21 14.02 2.19 8.11
CA SER A 21 14.84 3.39 7.91
C SER A 21 15.89 3.17 6.81
N ALA A 22 16.50 4.26 6.33
CA ALA A 22 17.61 4.18 5.38
C ALA A 22 18.84 3.41 5.94
N SER A 23 19.06 3.45 7.25
CA SER A 23 20.06 2.61 7.93
C SER A 23 19.67 1.14 7.92
N ASP A 24 18.41 0.80 8.18
CA ASP A 24 17.93 -0.59 8.16
C ASP A 24 18.08 -1.21 6.77
N VAL A 25 17.73 -0.46 5.72
CA VAL A 25 17.88 -0.88 4.33
C VAL A 25 19.34 -1.20 4.01
N ARG A 26 20.27 -0.32 4.38
CA ARG A 26 21.72 -0.52 4.17
C ARG A 26 22.26 -1.69 4.97
N ALA A 27 21.94 -1.77 6.26
CA ALA A 27 22.41 -2.83 7.15
C ALA A 27 21.95 -4.22 6.68
N ARG A 28 20.75 -4.30 6.09
CA ARG A 28 20.19 -5.55 5.54
C ARG A 28 20.57 -5.81 4.08
N GLY A 29 21.33 -4.93 3.43
CA GLY A 29 21.71 -5.07 2.01
C GLY A 29 20.51 -5.06 1.04
N LEU A 30 19.41 -4.40 1.40
CA LEU A 30 18.18 -4.41 0.62
C LEU A 30 18.26 -3.40 -0.53
N LYS A 31 17.81 -3.80 -1.72
CA LYS A 31 17.60 -2.90 -2.86
C LYS A 31 16.18 -2.37 -2.85
N VAL A 32 16.03 -1.05 -2.71
CA VAL A 32 14.75 -0.38 -2.90
C VAL A 32 14.48 -0.23 -4.39
N VAL A 33 13.27 -0.60 -4.82
CA VAL A 33 12.85 -0.52 -6.23
C VAL A 33 11.52 0.21 -6.34
N ASN A 34 11.31 0.90 -7.47
CA ASN A 34 10.02 1.46 -7.82
C ASN A 34 9.22 0.42 -8.60
N SER A 35 7.94 0.28 -8.29
CA SER A 35 7.08 -0.68 -8.98
C SER A 35 6.76 -0.30 -10.42
N GLY A 36 6.82 0.98 -10.81
CA GLY A 36 6.71 1.46 -12.20
C GLY A 36 5.63 0.75 -13.03
N SER A 37 6.02 0.28 -14.21
CA SER A 37 5.18 -0.46 -15.16
C SER A 37 4.85 -1.90 -14.72
N ALA A 38 5.40 -2.38 -13.60
CA ALA A 38 5.03 -3.68 -13.06
C ALA A 38 3.67 -3.63 -12.34
N MET A 39 3.14 -2.44 -12.03
CA MET A 39 1.77 -2.29 -11.55
C MET A 39 0.77 -2.31 -12.71
N GLY A 40 -0.38 -2.92 -12.48
CA GLY A 40 -1.50 -2.89 -13.42
C GLY A 40 -2.84 -3.06 -12.74
N TRP A 41 -3.88 -3.22 -13.55
CA TRP A 41 -5.25 -3.47 -13.12
C TRP A 41 -5.87 -4.55 -14.01
N GLU A 42 -6.74 -5.37 -13.43
CA GLU A 42 -7.51 -6.36 -14.19
C GLU A 42 -8.94 -6.45 -13.65
N LEU A 43 -9.89 -6.79 -14.52
CA LEU A 43 -11.26 -7.07 -14.11
C LEU A 43 -11.34 -8.48 -13.52
N LYS A 44 -11.83 -8.58 -12.29
CA LYS A 44 -12.10 -9.84 -11.60
C LYS A 44 -13.59 -9.97 -11.29
N LEU A 45 -14.13 -11.16 -11.54
CA LEU A 45 -15.53 -11.47 -11.24
C LEU A 45 -15.76 -11.45 -9.73
N VAL A 46 -16.78 -10.70 -9.32
CA VAL A 46 -17.22 -10.57 -7.93
C VAL A 46 -18.22 -11.67 -7.59
N SER A 47 -19.16 -11.95 -8.50
CA SER A 47 -20.23 -12.93 -8.29
C SER A 47 -20.68 -13.55 -9.60
N GLU A 48 -20.66 -14.87 -9.67
CA GLU A 48 -21.16 -15.63 -10.83
C GLU A 48 -22.66 -15.44 -11.06
N LYS A 49 -23.43 -15.16 -9.99
CA LYS A 49 -24.89 -14.98 -10.08
C LYS A 49 -25.28 -13.65 -10.71
N THR A 50 -24.50 -12.60 -10.47
CA THR A 50 -24.79 -11.24 -10.94
C THR A 50 -23.96 -10.85 -12.16
N GLY A 51 -22.86 -11.57 -12.43
CA GLY A 51 -21.90 -11.20 -13.48
C GLY A 51 -21.11 -9.93 -13.16
N GLU A 52 -21.16 -9.45 -11.91
CA GLU A 52 -20.50 -8.21 -11.51
C GLU A 52 -18.98 -8.36 -11.59
N MET A 53 -18.31 -7.37 -12.20
CA MET A 53 -16.87 -7.32 -12.37
C MET A 53 -16.30 -6.09 -11.66
N GLN A 54 -15.16 -6.23 -11.00
CA GLN A 54 -14.47 -5.12 -10.37
C GLN A 54 -12.98 -5.13 -10.71
N ASN A 55 -12.39 -3.94 -10.86
CA ASN A 55 -10.96 -3.79 -11.04
C ASN A 55 -10.21 -4.19 -9.77
N VAL A 56 -9.21 -5.06 -9.92
CA VAL A 56 -8.24 -5.39 -8.88
C VAL A 56 -6.84 -5.00 -9.30
N ALA A 57 -6.04 -4.54 -8.34
CA ALA A 57 -4.66 -4.19 -8.58
C ALA A 57 -3.82 -5.44 -8.84
N THR A 58 -2.92 -5.34 -9.81
CA THR A 58 -1.98 -6.41 -10.16
C THR A 58 -0.54 -5.92 -10.03
N PHE A 59 0.36 -6.85 -9.73
CA PHE A 59 1.80 -6.61 -9.70
C PHE A 59 2.53 -7.76 -10.39
N ASN A 60 3.40 -7.42 -11.34
CA ASN A 60 4.20 -8.40 -12.09
C ASN A 60 5.63 -8.45 -11.57
N THR A 61 6.07 -9.61 -11.08
CA THR A 61 7.45 -9.82 -10.60
C THR A 61 8.45 -10.06 -11.73
N GLY A 62 8.00 -10.04 -12.99
CA GLY A 62 8.73 -10.47 -14.18
C GLY A 62 8.51 -11.94 -14.52
N THR A 63 8.22 -12.77 -13.51
CA THR A 63 7.95 -14.21 -13.65
C THR A 63 6.51 -14.58 -13.31
N THR A 64 5.90 -13.86 -12.36
CA THR A 64 4.57 -14.14 -11.85
C THR A 64 3.78 -12.85 -11.74
N LYS A 65 2.50 -12.90 -12.12
CA LYS A 65 1.54 -11.84 -11.85
C LYS A 65 0.77 -12.19 -10.58
N VAL A 66 0.78 -11.30 -9.60
CA VAL A 66 -0.04 -11.40 -8.39
C VAL A 66 -1.13 -10.32 -8.41
N ALA A 67 -2.30 -10.62 -7.86
CA ALA A 67 -3.43 -9.71 -7.79
C ALA A 67 -3.98 -9.66 -6.37
N THR A 68 -4.53 -8.50 -5.96
CA THR A 68 -5.33 -8.41 -4.74
C THR A 68 -6.69 -9.07 -4.94
N ASP A 69 -7.37 -9.41 -3.85
CA ASP A 69 -8.79 -9.77 -3.95
C ASP A 69 -9.67 -8.55 -4.25
N VAL A 70 -10.87 -8.85 -4.75
CA VAL A 70 -11.92 -7.86 -5.01
C VAL A 70 -12.20 -7.04 -3.75
N GLY A 71 -12.17 -5.72 -3.88
CA GLY A 71 -12.42 -4.79 -2.79
C GLY A 71 -11.21 -4.51 -1.88
N TRP A 72 -10.03 -5.09 -2.14
CA TRP A 72 -8.83 -4.88 -1.31
C TRP A 72 -7.72 -4.08 -2.00
N SER A 73 -7.97 -3.54 -3.20
CA SER A 73 -7.00 -2.77 -3.99
C SER A 73 -6.78 -1.34 -3.50
N TYR A 74 -6.56 -1.15 -2.20
CA TYR A 74 -6.32 0.16 -1.61
C TYR A 74 -5.41 0.04 -0.39
N ALA A 75 -4.87 1.18 0.07
CA ALA A 75 -4.08 1.25 1.29
C ALA A 75 -4.94 1.74 2.46
N PRO A 76 -5.25 0.87 3.45
CA PRO A 76 -5.89 1.29 4.68
C PRO A 76 -5.11 2.41 5.35
N GLY A 77 -5.79 3.48 5.77
CA GLY A 77 -5.17 4.63 6.43
C GLY A 77 -4.55 5.67 5.48
N ALA A 78 -4.52 5.46 4.16
CA ALA A 78 -4.01 6.47 3.22
C ALA A 78 -4.80 7.79 3.24
N ALA A 79 -6.08 7.73 3.60
CA ALA A 79 -6.94 8.91 3.77
C ALA A 79 -6.78 9.60 5.14
N TYR A 80 -5.99 9.03 6.06
CA TYR A 80 -5.80 9.63 7.38
C TYR A 80 -5.12 10.99 7.26
N ARG A 81 -5.69 12.00 7.92
CA ARG A 81 -5.13 13.35 8.03
C ARG A 81 -5.12 13.73 9.51
N PRO A 82 -3.94 13.86 10.14
CA PRO A 82 -3.87 14.24 11.53
C PRO A 82 -4.18 15.73 11.70
N ASP A 83 -4.79 16.08 12.83
CA ASP A 83 -4.98 17.48 13.24
C ASP A 83 -3.62 18.06 13.69
N LEU A 84 -3.00 18.85 12.81
CA LEU A 84 -1.68 19.43 13.05
C LEU A 84 -1.64 20.41 14.24
N ALA A 85 -2.79 20.97 14.64
CA ALA A 85 -2.86 21.87 15.78
C ALA A 85 -2.65 21.15 17.13
N ARG A 86 -2.77 19.82 17.15
CA ARG A 86 -2.55 19.01 18.36
C ARG A 86 -1.08 18.76 18.67
N TYR A 87 -0.18 18.95 17.71
CA TYR A 87 1.26 18.80 17.95
C TYR A 87 1.78 20.06 18.64
N GLN A 88 2.40 19.89 19.81
CA GLN A 88 2.92 20.96 20.65
C GLN A 88 4.39 20.73 20.96
N GLY A 89 5.07 21.77 21.44
CA GLY A 89 6.47 21.70 21.86
C GLY A 89 7.45 21.62 20.68
N THR A 90 8.66 21.16 20.96
CA THR A 90 9.81 21.22 20.03
C THR A 90 9.64 20.39 18.76
N LEU A 91 8.74 19.39 18.76
CA LEU A 91 8.48 18.52 17.61
C LEU A 91 7.36 19.04 16.70
N GLN A 92 6.65 20.11 17.08
CA GLN A 92 5.58 20.67 16.26
C GLN A 92 6.03 21.06 14.84
N PRO A 93 7.18 21.74 14.63
CA PRO A 93 7.63 22.09 13.29
C PRO A 93 7.94 20.86 12.43
N LEU A 94 8.53 19.82 13.05
CA LEU A 94 8.82 18.56 12.39
C LEU A 94 7.53 17.84 11.97
N ALA A 95 6.55 17.73 12.87
CA ALA A 95 5.26 17.13 12.55
C ALA A 95 4.55 17.86 11.41
N GLN A 96 4.59 19.19 11.40
CA GLN A 96 4.02 19.98 10.30
C GLN A 96 4.78 19.78 8.99
N GLN A 97 6.10 19.64 9.01
CA GLN A 97 6.89 19.35 7.81
C GLN A 97 6.58 17.97 7.23
N GLU A 98 6.52 16.94 8.08
CA GLU A 98 6.40 15.55 7.64
C GLU A 98 4.96 15.12 7.32
N LEU A 99 3.96 15.78 7.92
CA LEU A 99 2.54 15.36 7.84
C LEU A 99 1.64 16.34 7.08
N ARG A 100 2.19 17.45 6.57
CA ARG A 100 1.53 18.27 5.53
C ARG A 100 1.57 17.47 4.24
N GLY A 101 0.53 16.68 4.01
CA GLY A 101 0.37 15.86 2.81
C GLY A 101 0.43 16.64 1.51
#